data_AF-A0A950S7Q7-F1
#
_entry.id   AF-A0A950S7Q7-F1
#
_cell.length_a   1.000
_cell.length_b   1.000
_cell.length_c   1.000
_cell.angle_alpha   90.00
_cell.angle_beta   90.00
_cell.angle_gamma   90.00
#
_symmetry.space_group_name_H-M   'P 1'
#
loop_
_entity.id
_entity.type
_entity.pdbx_description
1 polymer ?
#
loop_
_entity_poly.entity_id
_entity_poly.type
_entity_poly.pdbx_seq_one_letter_code
_entity_poly.pdbx_strand_id
1 'polypeptide(L)'
;MSSNTRAAAVAVVVVAFIAGILVGVAGDHFYLLRNGRLSPRHSSSRFAADRMAERLTKELDLSPQQKTQVQQIIERHRAKIDATMANVRPQVRQELDATNAEIEKVLTPEQKTKFANLRMRIGARRRDRNSTHQ
;
A
#
# COMPACT_ATOMS: atom_id res chain seq x y z
N MET A 1 41.77 -7.60 30.58
CA MET A 1 41.51 -6.92 29.29
C MET A 1 40.50 -7.74 28.50
N SER A 2 39.19 -7.41 28.42
CA SER A 2 38.28 -8.04 27.40
C SER A 2 36.76 -7.72 27.39
N SER A 3 36.14 -6.94 28.29
CA SER A 3 34.67 -6.70 28.19
C SER A 3 34.29 -5.58 27.22
N ASN A 4 34.93 -4.40 27.35
CA ASN A 4 34.58 -3.22 26.54
C ASN A 4 34.90 -3.40 25.06
N THR A 5 35.94 -4.15 24.71
CA THR A 5 36.32 -4.42 23.32
C THR A 5 35.31 -5.33 22.61
N ARG A 6 34.74 -6.32 23.33
CA ARG A 6 33.68 -7.19 22.81
C ARG A 6 32.38 -6.41 22.63
N ALA A 7 32.00 -5.59 23.60
CA ALA A 7 30.82 -4.73 23.50
C ALA A 7 30.94 -3.71 22.36
N ALA A 8 32.10 -3.10 22.18
CA ALA A 8 32.38 -2.18 21.08
C ALA A 8 32.31 -2.88 19.72
N ALA A 9 32.87 -4.09 19.60
CA ALA A 9 32.79 -4.88 18.37
C ALA A 9 31.34 -5.24 17.99
N VAL A 10 30.53 -5.66 18.97
CA VAL A 10 29.10 -5.96 18.76
C VAL A 10 28.33 -4.71 18.33
N ALA A 11 28.59 -3.56 18.96
CA ALA A 11 27.92 -2.31 18.59
C ALA A 11 28.24 -1.89 17.14
N VAL A 12 29.50 -2.02 16.71
CA VAL A 12 29.91 -1.70 15.34
C VAL A 12 29.23 -2.61 14.32
N VAL A 13 29.12 -3.91 14.60
CA VAL A 13 28.42 -4.87 13.73
C VAL A 13 26.93 -4.55 13.62
N VAL A 14 26.27 -4.21 14.74
CA VAL A 14 24.84 -3.84 14.73
C VAL A 14 24.60 -2.56 13.94
N VAL A 15 25.45 -1.54 14.10
CA VAL A 15 25.33 -0.28 13.34
C VAL A 15 25.56 -0.51 11.85
N ALA A 16 26.57 -1.30 11.48
CA ALA A 16 26.83 -1.66 10.08
C ALA A 16 25.67 -2.46 9.47
N PHE A 17 25.04 -3.34 10.24
CA PHE A 17 23.88 -4.12 9.80
C PHE A 17 22.64 -3.25 9.60
N ILE A 18 22.36 -2.33 10.53
CA ILE A 18 21.27 -1.35 10.40
C ILE A 18 21.52 -0.42 9.21
N ALA A 19 22.74 0.07 9.03
CA ALA A 19 23.11 0.88 7.87
C ALA A 19 22.93 0.09 6.56
N GLY A 20 23.32 -1.19 6.53
CA GLY A 20 23.09 -2.09 5.40
C GLY A 20 21.60 -2.30 5.10
N ILE A 21 20.76 -2.48 6.12
CA ILE A 21 19.30 -2.58 5.97
C ILE A 21 18.72 -1.26 5.44
N LEU A 22 19.13 -0.12 5.97
CA LEU A 22 18.64 1.19 5.54
C LEU A 22 19.02 1.48 4.08
N VAL A 23 20.26 1.15 3.68
CA VAL A 23 20.72 1.28 2.29
C VAL A 23 20.02 0.28 1.38
N GLY A 24 19.80 -0.96 1.84
CA GLY A 24 19.04 -1.98 1.11
C GLY A 24 17.59 -1.58 0.89
N VAL A 25 16.90 -1.09 1.92
CA VAL A 25 15.51 -0.63 1.85
C VAL A 25 15.40 0.63 0.99
N ALA A 26 16.31 1.58 1.12
CA ALA A 26 16.30 2.80 0.30
C ALA A 26 16.62 2.50 -1.17
N GLY A 27 17.58 1.60 -1.43
CA GLY A 27 17.96 1.16 -2.78
C GLY A 27 16.84 0.37 -3.47
N ASP A 28 16.23 -0.57 -2.75
CA ASP A 28 15.08 -1.34 -3.24
C ASP A 28 13.87 -0.43 -3.48
N HIS A 29 13.57 0.49 -2.56
CA HIS A 29 12.49 1.46 -2.71
C HIS A 29 12.70 2.40 -3.92
N PHE A 30 13.93 2.87 -4.16
CA PHE A 30 14.24 3.74 -5.31
C PHE A 30 14.23 2.98 -6.64
N TYR A 31 14.78 1.75 -6.68
CA TYR A 31 14.76 0.89 -7.86
C TYR A 31 13.33 0.46 -8.25
N LEU A 32 12.52 0.13 -7.25
CA LEU A 32 11.13 -0.30 -7.43
C LEU A 32 10.19 0.84 -7.84
N LEU A 33 10.42 2.07 -7.34
CA LEU A 33 9.68 3.27 -7.77
C LEU A 33 10.06 3.70 -9.18
N ARG A 34 11.33 3.60 -9.56
CA ARG A 34 11.83 4.05 -10.87
C ARG A 34 11.52 3.08 -12.02
N ASN A 35 11.43 1.78 -11.74
CA ASN A 35 11.09 0.77 -12.75
C ASN A 35 9.58 0.44 -12.81
N GLY A 36 8.73 1.07 -12.01
CA GLY A 36 7.27 0.82 -12.02
C GLY A 36 6.87 -0.61 -11.64
N ARG A 37 7.79 -1.40 -11.06
CA ARG A 37 7.61 -2.83 -10.76
C ARG A 37 7.05 -3.12 -9.37
N LEU A 38 6.62 -2.10 -8.61
CA LEU A 38 5.72 -2.28 -7.46
C LEU A 38 4.30 -2.61 -7.93
N SER A 39 4.16 -3.79 -8.52
CA SER A 39 2.89 -4.50 -8.55
C SER A 39 3.06 -5.92 -8.00
N PRO A 40 3.20 -6.08 -6.68
CA PRO A 40 2.79 -7.32 -6.02
C PRO A 40 1.27 -7.24 -5.72
N ARG A 41 0.44 -6.91 -6.71
CA ARG A 41 -1.03 -7.04 -6.58
C ARG A 41 -1.51 -8.48 -6.78
N HIS A 42 -0.68 -9.36 -7.35
CA HIS A 42 -1.12 -10.71 -7.69
C HIS A 42 -1.33 -11.63 -6.49
N SER A 43 -0.49 -11.57 -5.44
CA SER A 43 -0.67 -12.45 -4.27
C SER A 43 -1.91 -12.06 -3.45
N SER A 44 -2.04 -10.76 -3.11
CA SER A 44 -3.20 -10.24 -2.38
C SER A 44 -4.52 -10.38 -3.16
N SER A 45 -4.48 -10.30 -4.49
CA SER A 45 -5.64 -10.54 -5.36
C SER A 45 -6.14 -11.98 -5.26
N ARG A 46 -5.22 -12.96 -5.32
CA ARG A 46 -5.59 -14.38 -5.27
C ARG A 46 -6.18 -14.76 -3.91
N PHE A 47 -5.62 -14.24 -2.82
CA PHE A 47 -6.21 -14.41 -1.48
C PHE A 47 -7.60 -13.77 -1.36
N ALA A 48 -7.84 -12.62 -1.99
CA ALA A 48 -9.15 -11.98 -1.96
C ALA A 48 -10.20 -12.75 -2.80
N ALA A 49 -9.81 -13.25 -3.97
CA ALA A 49 -10.69 -14.06 -4.81
C ALA A 49 -11.05 -15.39 -4.15
N ASP A 50 -10.08 -16.03 -3.49
CA ASP A 50 -10.29 -17.27 -2.75
C ASP A 50 -11.24 -17.06 -1.56
N ARG A 51 -11.04 -16.02 -0.74
CA ARG A 51 -11.97 -15.70 0.36
C ARG A 51 -13.40 -15.42 -0.11
N MET A 52 -13.57 -14.78 -1.27
CA MET A 52 -14.89 -14.56 -1.86
C MET A 52 -15.50 -15.86 -2.37
N ALA A 53 -14.72 -16.68 -3.07
CA ALA A 53 -15.16 -17.99 -3.54
C ALA A 53 -15.55 -18.90 -2.36
N GLU A 54 -14.80 -18.90 -1.26
CA GLU A 54 -15.12 -19.65 -0.04
C GLU A 54 -16.42 -19.22 0.61
N ARG A 55 -16.70 -17.91 0.68
CA ARG A 55 -17.98 -17.41 1.17
C ARG A 55 -19.13 -17.91 0.29
N LEU A 56 -18.99 -17.78 -1.04
CA LEU A 56 -20.01 -18.27 -1.98
C LEU A 56 -20.16 -19.79 -1.91
N THR A 57 -19.08 -20.53 -1.69
CA THR A 57 -19.13 -21.98 -1.48
C THR A 57 -19.97 -22.34 -0.26
N LYS A 58 -19.82 -21.61 0.86
CA LYS A 58 -20.59 -21.87 2.09
C LYS A 58 -22.07 -21.48 1.97
N GLU A 59 -22.37 -20.40 1.27
CA GLU A 59 -23.74 -19.88 1.14
C GLU A 59 -24.55 -20.60 0.06
N LEU A 60 -23.88 -21.19 -0.95
CA LEU A 60 -24.52 -21.79 -2.12
C LEU A 60 -24.20 -23.29 -2.29
N ASP A 61 -23.52 -23.89 -1.31
CA ASP A 61 -23.08 -25.29 -1.31
C ASP A 61 -22.36 -25.70 -2.62
N LEU A 62 -21.41 -24.87 -3.06
CA LEU A 62 -20.71 -25.10 -4.32
C LEU A 62 -19.84 -26.36 -4.27
N SER A 63 -19.87 -27.15 -5.34
CA SER A 63 -18.92 -28.25 -5.54
C SER A 63 -17.48 -27.72 -5.66
N PRO A 64 -16.45 -28.58 -5.47
CA PRO A 64 -15.06 -28.18 -5.68
C PRO A 64 -14.78 -27.63 -7.09
N GLN A 65 -15.42 -28.21 -8.12
CA GLN A 65 -15.29 -27.71 -9.49
C GLN A 65 -15.94 -26.33 -9.64
N GLN A 66 -17.13 -26.12 -9.05
CA GLN A 66 -17.81 -24.82 -9.07
C GLN A 66 -17.02 -23.75 -8.31
N LYS A 67 -16.44 -24.06 -7.14
CA LYS A 67 -15.56 -23.14 -6.40
C LYS A 67 -14.39 -22.68 -7.28
N THR A 68 -13.75 -23.62 -7.98
CA THR A 68 -12.61 -23.32 -8.86
C THR A 68 -13.02 -22.40 -10.02
N GLN A 69 -14.16 -22.65 -10.64
CA GLN A 69 -14.69 -21.80 -11.71
C GLN A 69 -15.06 -20.40 -11.20
N VAL A 70 -15.71 -20.30 -10.04
CA VAL A 70 -16.05 -19.02 -9.41
C VAL A 70 -14.79 -18.22 -9.07
N GLN A 71 -13.76 -18.87 -8.53
CA GLN A 71 -12.47 -18.22 -8.25
C GLN A 71 -11.85 -17.63 -9.52
N GLN A 72 -11.81 -18.38 -10.62
CA GLN A 72 -11.29 -17.92 -11.90
C GLN A 72 -12.10 -16.75 -12.48
N ILE A 73 -13.44 -16.79 -12.36
CA ILE A 73 -14.32 -15.70 -12.78
C ILE A 73 -13.99 -14.43 -11.99
N ILE A 74 -13.90 -14.52 -10.66
CA ILE A 74 -13.60 -13.38 -9.79
C ILE A 74 -12.23 -12.80 -10.13
N GLU A 75 -11.20 -13.64 -10.30
CA GLU A 75 -9.84 -13.20 -10.62
C GLU A 75 -9.79 -12.45 -11.96
N ARG A 76 -10.43 -12.99 -13.00
CA ARG A 76 -10.51 -12.34 -14.32
C ARG A 76 -11.19 -10.97 -14.25
N HIS A 77 -12.30 -10.86 -13.54
CA HIS A 77 -13.02 -9.59 -13.43
C HIS A 77 -12.28 -8.58 -12.56
N ARG A 78 -11.59 -9.03 -11.52
CA ARG A 78 -10.76 -8.16 -10.68
C ARG A 78 -9.60 -7.55 -11.44
N ALA A 79 -8.92 -8.33 -12.28
CA ALA A 79 -7.87 -7.82 -13.17
C ALA A 79 -8.40 -6.72 -14.10
N LYS A 80 -9.60 -6.89 -14.67
CA LYS A 80 -10.23 -5.86 -15.50
C LYS A 80 -10.55 -4.59 -14.69
N ILE A 81 -11.11 -4.74 -13.49
CA ILE A 81 -11.41 -3.60 -12.61
C ILE A 81 -10.13 -2.85 -12.22
N ASP A 82 -9.06 -3.56 -11.86
CA ASP A 82 -7.78 -2.95 -11.50
C ASP A 82 -7.20 -2.17 -12.69
N ALA A 83 -7.29 -2.71 -13.92
CA ALA A 83 -6.89 -2.00 -15.14
C ALA A 83 -7.72 -0.73 -15.38
N THR A 84 -9.04 -0.78 -15.21
CA THR A 84 -9.91 0.41 -15.30
C THR A 84 -9.52 1.45 -14.24
N MET A 85 -9.32 1.01 -12.99
CA MET A 85 -8.97 1.88 -11.88
C MET A 85 -7.59 2.51 -12.04
N ALA A 86 -6.65 1.87 -12.74
CA ALA A 86 -5.34 2.46 -13.06
C ALA A 86 -5.48 3.75 -13.88
N ASN A 87 -6.50 3.84 -14.74
CA ASN A 87 -6.77 5.03 -15.54
C ASN A 87 -7.64 6.07 -14.81
N VAL A 88 -8.57 5.62 -13.97
CA VAL A 88 -9.50 6.52 -13.24
C VAL A 88 -8.84 7.18 -12.04
N ARG A 89 -7.98 6.47 -11.30
CA ARG A 89 -7.34 7.01 -10.07
C ARG A 89 -6.55 8.31 -10.30
N PRO A 90 -5.74 8.46 -11.36
CA PRO A 90 -5.04 9.71 -11.65
C PRO A 90 -6.00 10.88 -11.87
N GLN A 91 -7.09 10.65 -12.61
CA GLN A 91 -8.09 11.68 -12.91
C GLN A 91 -8.78 12.16 -11.64
N VAL A 92 -9.21 11.23 -10.78
CA VAL A 92 -9.80 11.57 -9.48
C VAL A 92 -8.81 12.36 -8.62
N ARG A 93 -7.53 11.95 -8.61
CA ARG A 93 -6.49 12.67 -7.86
C ARG A 93 -6.32 14.10 -8.38
N GLN A 94 -6.29 14.29 -9.69
CA GLN A 94 -6.19 15.60 -10.31
C GLN A 94 -7.34 16.52 -9.92
N GLU A 95 -8.59 16.03 -9.96
CA GLU A 95 -9.76 16.82 -9.55
C GLU A 95 -9.74 17.19 -8.07
N LEU A 96 -9.31 16.26 -7.20
CA LEU A 96 -9.12 16.54 -5.78
C LEU A 96 -8.02 17.60 -5.54
N ASP A 97 -6.92 17.53 -6.28
CA ASP A 97 -5.83 18.51 -6.17
C ASP A 97 -6.28 19.89 -6.67
N ALA A 98 -7.04 19.95 -7.77
CA ALA A 98 -7.65 21.19 -8.25
C ALA A 98 -8.63 21.80 -7.23
N THR A 99 -9.52 20.97 -6.67
CA THR A 99 -10.45 21.40 -5.62
C THR A 99 -9.72 21.95 -4.40
N ASN A 100 -8.63 21.30 -3.97
CA ASN A 100 -7.82 21.79 -2.85
C ASN A 100 -7.18 23.15 -3.17
N ALA A 101 -6.66 23.34 -4.39
CA ALA A 101 -6.09 24.61 -4.81
C ALA A 101 -7.13 25.74 -4.84
N GLU A 102 -8.36 25.45 -5.24
CA GLU A 102 -9.47 26.41 -5.20
C GLU A 102 -9.86 26.78 -3.77
N ILE A 103 -9.96 25.80 -2.88
CA ILE A 103 -10.20 26.05 -1.45
C ILE A 103 -9.10 26.94 -0.88
N GLU A 104 -7.83 26.67 -1.18
CA GLU A 104 -6.72 27.47 -0.67
C GLU A 104 -6.79 28.95 -1.10
N LYS A 105 -7.40 29.28 -2.25
CA LYS A 105 -7.54 30.69 -2.69
C LYS A 105 -8.45 31.52 -1.79
N VAL A 106 -9.41 30.90 -1.09
CA VAL A 106 -10.37 31.61 -0.23
C VAL A 106 -9.98 31.60 1.26
N LEU A 107 -8.85 30.98 1.61
CA LEU A 107 -8.38 30.86 2.98
C LEU A 107 -7.35 31.94 3.35
N THR A 108 -7.40 32.39 4.60
CA THR A 108 -6.32 33.20 5.20
C THR A 108 -5.03 32.37 5.35
N PRO A 109 -3.86 33.01 5.51
CA PRO A 109 -2.59 32.29 5.73
C PRO A 109 -2.64 31.30 6.92
N GLU A 110 -3.28 31.67 8.02
CA GLU A 110 -3.44 30.81 9.20
C GLU A 110 -4.35 29.62 8.90
N GLN A 111 -5.44 29.85 8.16
CA GLN A 111 -6.37 28.81 7.74
C GLN A 111 -5.72 27.82 6.76
N LYS A 112 -4.87 28.27 5.84
CA LYS A 112 -4.08 27.39 4.94
C LYS A 112 -3.22 26.41 5.71
N THR A 113 -2.54 26.89 6.75
CA THR A 113 -1.71 26.04 7.62
C THR A 113 -2.54 24.97 8.33
N LYS A 114 -3.70 25.37 8.87
CA LYS A 114 -4.65 24.43 9.50
C LYS A 114 -5.22 23.42 8.50
N PHE A 115 -5.50 23.84 7.27
CA PHE A 115 -6.02 23.01 6.19
C PHE A 115 -5.00 21.95 5.74
N ALA A 116 -3.73 22.33 5.55
CA ALA A 116 -2.65 21.39 5.24
C ALA A 116 -2.50 20.31 6.33
N ASN A 117 -2.52 20.71 7.60
CA ASN A 117 -2.46 19.78 8.73
C ASN A 117 -3.68 18.84 8.80
N LEU A 118 -4.87 19.31 8.43
CA LEU A 118 -6.06 18.47 8.33
C LEU A 118 -5.91 17.42 7.23
N ARG A 119 -5.42 17.81 6.05
CA ARG A 119 -5.19 16.90 4.90
C ARG A 119 -4.17 15.82 5.25
N MET A 120 -3.05 16.17 5.90
CA MET A 120 -2.03 15.21 6.33
C MET A 120 -2.60 14.17 7.31
N ARG A 121 -3.38 14.59 8.30
CA ARG A 121 -4.00 13.68 9.28
C ARG A 121 -4.99 12.71 8.63
N ILE A 122 -5.81 13.19 7.68
CA ILE A 122 -6.75 12.34 6.93
C ILE A 122 -5.98 11.34 6.07
N GLY A 123 -4.90 11.75 5.41
CA GLY A 123 -4.04 10.87 4.62
C GLY A 123 -3.33 9.81 5.45
N ALA A 124 -2.82 10.16 6.64
CA ALA A 124 -2.19 9.23 7.57
C ALA A 124 -3.16 8.14 8.05
N ARG A 125 -4.36 8.53 8.51
CA ARG A 125 -5.40 7.58 8.97
C ARG A 125 -5.82 6.57 7.90
N ARG A 126 -5.82 6.98 6.61
CA ARG A 126 -6.12 6.08 5.49
C ARG A 126 -5.01 5.04 5.26
N ARG A 127 -3.74 5.41 5.48
CA ARG A 127 -2.62 4.48 5.41
C ARG A 127 -2.66 3.49 6.57
N ASP A 128 -2.85 3.98 7.79
CA ASP A 128 -2.86 3.15 9.00
C ASP A 128 -3.94 2.05 8.99
N ARG A 129 -5.14 2.38 8.48
CA ARG A 129 -6.25 1.42 8.32
C ARG A 129 -5.95 0.33 7.28
N ASN A 130 -5.16 0.65 6.26
CA ASN A 130 -4.76 -0.33 5.24
C ASN A 130 -3.63 -1.26 5.71
N SER A 131 -2.85 -0.86 6.73
CA SER A 131 -1.82 -1.68 7.36
C SER A 131 -2.33 -2.55 8.51
N THR A 132 -3.52 -2.28 9.06
CA THR A 132 -4.12 -3.10 10.15
C THR A 132 -4.97 -4.26 9.65
N HIS A 133 -5.25 -4.34 8.34
CA HIS A 133 -6.03 -5.42 7.71
C HIS A 133 -5.21 -6.30 6.75
N GLN A 134 -3.88 -6.16 6.76
CA GLN A 134 -2.93 -7.07 6.11
C GLN A 134 -2.27 -7.94 7.18
#